data_AF-A0A953IX18-F1
#
_entry.id   AF-A0A953IX18-F1
#
_cell.length_a   1.000
_cell.length_b   1.000
_cell.length_c   1.000
_cell.angle_alpha   90.00
_cell.angle_beta   90.00
_cell.angle_gamma   90.00
#
_symmetry.space_group_name_H-M   'P 1'
#
loop_
_entity.id
_entity.type
_entity.pdbx_description
1 polymer ?
#
loop_
_entity_poly.entity_id
_entity_poly.type
_entity_poly.pdbx_seq_one_letter_code
_entity_poly.pdbx_strand_id
1 'polypeptide(L)'
;MADILKARNGKDVEDAVSWALAEGKPLEIAGQGSKRGLGRPSQSDFTLDLSALSGVTLYEPEELVLSAKAGTPIAEIEKLVAEKGQELAFEPLDYGPILGAPAGAGTIGGVLAANLSGPRRIKAGAARDHFLGVTAVSGRGETFKSGGRVVKNVTGYDMCKLLSGSFGTLAVMTDVTIKTLPRCETEATVIVTGLEDDAVAAPMAAAMGSSCDVSGAAHVPGHVAGRFEGLDPARAVTAFRLEGVKPSVKHRKDVLSALLKPFGAVETLTEKQSRALWQGVRDALPFAAAG
;
A
#
# COMPACT_ATOMS: atom_id res chain seq x y z
N MET A 1 28.01 -9.41 5.81
CA MET A 1 27.32 -8.12 6.03
C MET A 1 27.83 -7.19 4.95
N ALA A 2 26.94 -6.58 4.18
CA ALA A 2 27.30 -5.56 3.21
C ALA A 2 27.68 -4.27 3.95
N ASP A 3 28.67 -3.54 3.44
CA ASP A 3 29.05 -2.23 3.96
C ASP A 3 27.95 -1.19 3.67
N ILE A 4 27.74 -0.22 4.56
CA ILE A 4 26.63 0.74 4.45
C ILE A 4 27.14 2.10 3.95
N LEU A 5 26.60 2.55 2.83
CA LEU A 5 26.73 3.92 2.31
C LEU A 5 25.48 4.70 2.70
N LYS A 6 25.61 5.77 3.47
CA LYS A 6 24.46 6.55 3.95
C LYS A 6 24.30 7.85 3.16
N ALA A 7 23.19 7.98 2.43
CA ALA A 7 22.90 9.17 1.65
C ALA A 7 22.05 10.19 2.43
N ARG A 8 22.47 11.46 2.43
CA ARG A 8 21.77 12.56 3.13
C ARG A 8 21.07 13.52 2.16
N ASN A 9 21.45 13.47 0.89
CA ASN A 9 20.88 14.29 -0.19
C ASN A 9 21.03 13.53 -1.53
N GLY A 10 20.47 14.07 -2.61
CA GLY A 10 20.57 13.47 -3.94
C GLY A 10 22.00 13.36 -4.48
N LYS A 11 22.89 14.28 -4.09
CA LYS A 11 24.29 14.24 -4.51
C LYS A 11 25.04 13.04 -3.91
N ASP A 12 24.81 12.76 -2.62
CA ASP A 12 25.36 11.55 -1.98
C ASP A 12 24.88 10.28 -2.70
N VAL A 13 23.65 10.26 -3.26
CA VAL A 13 23.13 9.14 -4.05
C VAL A 13 23.84 9.03 -5.40
N GLU A 14 23.99 10.13 -6.13
CA GLU A 14 24.75 10.17 -7.39
C GLU A 14 26.18 9.66 -7.19
N ASP A 15 26.85 10.13 -6.15
CA ASP A 15 28.24 9.77 -5.85
C ASP A 15 28.36 8.29 -5.49
N ALA A 16 27.45 7.76 -4.67
CA ALA A 16 27.43 6.34 -4.31
C ALA A 16 27.18 5.42 -5.52
N VAL A 17 26.23 5.77 -6.39
CA VAL A 17 25.94 4.99 -7.61
C VAL A 17 27.08 5.07 -8.61
N SER A 18 27.67 6.26 -8.81
CA SER A 18 28.80 6.46 -9.72
C SER A 18 30.03 5.69 -9.26
N TRP A 19 30.31 5.72 -7.95
CA TRP A 19 31.39 4.94 -7.36
C TRP A 19 31.15 3.44 -7.52
N ALA A 20 29.95 2.93 -7.20
CA ALA A 20 29.62 1.51 -7.34
C ALA A 20 29.74 1.03 -8.79
N LEU A 21 29.34 1.87 -9.75
CA LEU A 21 29.50 1.60 -11.18
C LEU A 21 30.98 1.53 -11.58
N ALA A 22 31.80 2.48 -11.13
CA ALA A 22 33.23 2.53 -11.44
C ALA A 22 34.00 1.32 -10.87
N GLU A 23 33.62 0.86 -9.68
CA GLU A 23 34.23 -0.28 -9.00
C GLU A 23 33.63 -1.64 -9.41
N GLY A 24 32.58 -1.65 -10.23
CA GLY A 24 31.86 -2.88 -10.59
C GLY A 24 31.19 -3.57 -9.40
N LYS A 25 30.72 -2.80 -8.41
CA LYS A 25 30.19 -3.27 -7.14
C LYS A 25 28.66 -3.29 -7.12
N PRO A 26 28.02 -4.44 -6.80
CA PRO A 26 26.56 -4.49 -6.66
C PRO A 26 26.09 -3.75 -5.40
N LEU A 27 25.03 -2.96 -5.54
CA LEU A 27 24.48 -2.09 -4.51
C LEU A 27 23.01 -2.46 -4.23
N GLU A 28 22.70 -2.80 -2.98
CA GLU A 28 21.32 -2.90 -2.51
C GLU A 28 20.80 -1.51 -2.15
N ILE A 29 19.57 -1.20 -2.53
CA ILE A 29 18.91 0.05 -2.17
C ILE A 29 17.97 -0.20 -1.00
N ALA A 30 18.18 0.50 0.11
CA ALA A 30 17.37 0.33 1.31
C ALA A 30 16.82 1.67 1.81
N GLY A 31 15.51 1.72 2.06
CA GLY A 31 14.91 2.73 2.94
C GLY A 31 15.23 2.40 4.40
N GLN A 32 14.23 1.93 5.15
CA GLN A 32 14.43 1.41 6.51
C GLN A 32 14.63 -0.11 6.57
N GLY A 33 14.67 -0.78 5.41
CA GLY A 33 14.92 -2.22 5.33
C GLY A 33 13.75 -3.12 5.79
N SER A 34 12.54 -2.58 6.01
CA SER A 34 11.36 -3.35 6.46
C SER A 34 10.89 -4.45 5.51
N LYS A 35 11.49 -4.56 4.31
CA LYS A 35 11.12 -5.53 3.28
C LYS A 35 12.29 -6.42 2.84
N ARG A 36 13.44 -6.37 3.52
CA ARG A 36 14.64 -7.15 3.15
C ARG A 36 14.41 -8.67 3.20
N GLY A 37 13.46 -9.13 4.01
CA GLY A 37 13.05 -10.52 4.08
C GLY A 37 12.15 -11.00 2.93
N LEU A 38 11.72 -10.10 2.04
CA LEU A 38 10.86 -10.45 0.92
C LEU A 38 11.67 -11.05 -0.24
N GLY A 39 11.31 -12.26 -0.65
CA GLY A 39 11.93 -12.92 -1.80
C GLY A 39 13.34 -13.46 -1.50
N ARG A 40 14.22 -13.43 -2.49
CA ARG A 40 15.60 -13.91 -2.34
C ARG A 40 16.48 -12.78 -1.76
N PRO A 41 17.31 -13.06 -0.74
CA PRO A 41 18.26 -12.09 -0.22
C PRO A 41 19.15 -11.51 -1.33
N SER A 42 19.34 -10.20 -1.34
CA SER A 42 20.25 -9.52 -2.26
C SER A 42 21.69 -9.98 -2.05
N GLN A 43 22.37 -10.35 -3.13
CA GLN A 43 23.81 -10.60 -3.14
C GLN A 43 24.54 -9.32 -3.55
N SER A 44 24.63 -8.37 -2.62
CA SER A 44 25.26 -7.07 -2.84
C SER A 44 26.43 -6.86 -1.90
N ASP A 45 27.45 -6.15 -2.39
CA ASP A 45 28.65 -5.81 -1.61
C ASP A 45 28.35 -4.66 -0.65
N PHE A 46 27.49 -3.73 -1.08
CA PHE A 46 27.14 -2.52 -0.33
C PHE A 46 25.62 -2.36 -0.22
N THR A 47 25.18 -1.66 0.83
CA THR A 47 23.80 -1.16 0.98
C THR A 47 23.82 0.37 0.93
N LEU A 48 23.08 0.96 0.00
CA LEU A 48 22.77 2.39 0.00
C LEU A 48 21.56 2.65 0.90
N ASP A 49 21.83 3.21 2.09
CA ASP A 49 20.84 3.61 3.09
C ASP A 49 20.27 5.00 2.75
N LEU A 50 18.98 5.02 2.41
CA LEU A 50 18.19 6.21 2.10
C LEU A 50 17.37 6.72 3.29
N SER A 51 17.47 6.11 4.48
CA SER A 51 16.67 6.48 5.66
C SER A 51 16.84 7.94 6.08
N ALA A 52 17.98 8.57 5.77
CA ALA A 52 18.23 9.98 6.04
C ALA A 52 17.60 10.93 4.99
N LEU A 53 17.16 10.42 3.83
CA LEU A 53 16.35 11.16 2.86
C LEU A 53 14.89 11.17 3.32
N SER A 54 14.61 11.84 4.42
CA SER A 54 13.27 11.94 5.01
C SER A 54 12.74 13.38 5.02
N GLY A 55 11.42 13.52 4.94
CA GLY A 55 10.68 14.77 5.08
C GLY A 55 9.75 15.03 3.91
N VAL A 56 8.57 15.57 4.23
CA VAL A 56 7.61 16.10 3.25
C VAL A 56 8.16 17.41 2.67
N THR A 57 8.27 17.47 1.34
CA THR A 57 8.82 18.63 0.61
C THR A 57 7.74 19.53 0.03
N LEU A 58 6.52 19.02 -0.13
CA LEU A 58 5.34 19.76 -0.55
C LEU A 58 4.09 19.03 -0.07
N TYR A 59 3.10 19.77 0.43
CA TYR A 59 1.75 19.25 0.59
C TYR A 59 0.74 20.34 0.24
N GLU A 60 -0.06 20.07 -0.79
CA GLU A 60 -1.14 20.93 -1.28
C GLU A 60 -2.45 20.14 -1.14
N PRO A 61 -3.10 20.17 0.03
CA PRO A 61 -4.31 19.38 0.30
C PRO A 61 -5.43 19.70 -0.69
N GLU A 62 -5.59 20.96 -1.09
CA GLU A 62 -6.62 21.43 -2.01
C GLU A 62 -6.43 20.83 -3.41
N GLU A 63 -5.18 20.56 -3.80
CA GLU A 63 -4.82 19.93 -5.08
C GLU A 63 -4.72 18.40 -4.99
N LEU A 64 -4.86 17.85 -3.79
CA LEU A 64 -4.70 16.41 -3.51
C LEU A 64 -3.30 15.88 -3.91
N VAL A 65 -2.26 16.68 -3.67
CA VAL A 65 -0.88 16.35 -4.06
C VAL A 65 0.06 16.47 -2.88
N LEU A 66 0.93 15.47 -2.73
CA LEU A 66 1.98 15.42 -1.72
C LEU A 66 3.30 15.02 -2.36
N SER A 67 4.38 15.74 -2.06
CA SER A 67 5.74 15.34 -2.40
C SER A 67 6.57 15.14 -1.13
N ALA A 68 7.39 14.09 -1.13
CA ALA A 68 8.24 13.76 0.00
C ALA A 68 9.53 13.09 -0.48
N LYS A 69 10.57 13.16 0.36
CA LYS A 69 11.79 12.39 0.12
C LYS A 69 11.49 10.89 0.24
N ALA A 70 12.16 10.06 -0.55
CA ALA A 70 11.84 8.63 -0.68
C ALA A 70 12.03 7.82 0.61
N GLY A 71 12.89 8.27 1.53
CA GLY A 71 13.10 7.69 2.85
C GLY A 71 12.08 8.12 3.91
N THR A 72 11.12 9.00 3.57
CA THR A 72 10.09 9.46 4.51
C THR A 72 9.24 8.29 5.01
N PRO A 73 9.08 8.10 6.34
CA PRO A 73 8.24 7.06 6.90
C PRO A 73 6.80 7.16 6.37
N ILE A 74 6.23 6.03 5.95
CA ILE A 74 4.87 6.01 5.42
C ILE A 74 3.84 6.42 6.48
N ALA A 75 4.08 6.02 7.74
CA ALA A 75 3.23 6.36 8.87
C ALA A 75 3.17 7.88 9.14
N GLU A 76 4.26 8.61 8.85
CA GLU A 76 4.28 10.07 8.96
C GLU A 76 3.36 10.71 7.91
N ILE A 77 3.41 10.21 6.66
CA ILE A 77 2.56 10.66 5.57
C ILE A 77 1.09 10.33 5.86
N GLU A 78 0.78 9.11 6.28
CA GLU A 78 -0.59 8.69 6.62
C GLU A 78 -1.19 9.57 7.72
N LYS A 79 -0.41 9.89 8.76
CA LYS A 79 -0.83 10.81 9.82
C LYS A 79 -1.10 12.21 9.26
N LEU A 80 -0.17 12.76 8.48
CA LEU A 80 -0.30 14.11 7.91
C LEU A 80 -1.54 14.26 7.02
N VAL A 81 -1.81 13.28 6.15
CA VAL A 81 -2.99 13.35 5.27
C VAL A 81 -4.28 13.15 6.04
N ALA A 82 -4.27 12.30 7.08
CA ALA A 82 -5.44 12.08 7.94
C ALA A 82 -5.86 13.35 8.69
N GLU A 83 -4.90 14.19 9.12
CA GLU A 83 -5.17 15.50 9.75
C GLU A 83 -5.95 16.47 8.83
N LYS A 84 -5.93 16.25 7.51
CA LYS A 84 -6.69 17.00 6.51
C LYS A 84 -7.90 16.25 5.98
N GLY A 85 -8.30 15.15 6.61
CA GLY A 85 -9.41 14.32 6.14
C GLY A 85 -9.11 13.64 4.79
N GLN A 86 -7.84 13.36 4.51
CA GLN A 86 -7.36 12.67 3.31
C GLN A 86 -6.73 11.33 3.67
N GLU A 87 -6.47 10.53 2.65
CA GLU A 87 -5.86 9.20 2.77
C GLU A 87 -5.05 8.82 1.53
N LEU A 88 -4.19 7.82 1.71
CA LEU A 88 -3.55 7.10 0.61
C LEU A 88 -4.51 5.99 0.15
N ALA A 89 -5.28 6.26 -0.90
CA ALA A 89 -6.41 5.40 -1.25
C ALA A 89 -6.05 4.01 -1.74
N PHE A 90 -4.79 3.77 -2.11
CA PHE A 90 -4.29 2.45 -2.44
C PHE A 90 -3.97 1.61 -1.19
N GLU A 91 -4.16 2.13 0.03
CA GLU A 91 -3.97 1.43 1.30
C GLU A 91 -2.61 0.70 1.39
N PRO A 92 -1.50 1.43 1.58
CA PRO A 92 -0.16 0.83 1.64
C PRO A 92 -0.12 -0.32 2.66
N LEU A 93 0.41 -1.47 2.25
CA LEU A 93 0.57 -2.61 3.15
C LEU A 93 1.76 -2.40 4.08
N ASP A 94 1.57 -2.76 5.34
CA ASP A 94 2.66 -2.86 6.30
C ASP A 94 3.17 -4.30 6.42
N TYR A 95 4.23 -4.60 5.65
CA TYR A 95 4.92 -5.89 5.73
C TYR A 95 5.91 -6.01 6.91
N GLY A 96 6.08 -4.98 7.73
CA GLY A 96 6.99 -5.06 8.88
C GLY A 96 6.69 -6.31 9.73
N PRO A 97 5.47 -6.45 10.29
CA PRO A 97 5.13 -7.56 11.18
C PRO A 97 5.30 -8.96 10.56
N ILE A 98 4.87 -9.16 9.31
CA ILE A 98 5.00 -10.46 8.63
C ILE A 98 6.45 -10.82 8.30
N LEU A 99 7.34 -9.84 8.23
CA LEU A 99 8.78 -10.04 8.00
C LEU A 99 9.62 -9.92 9.28
N GLY A 100 8.99 -9.91 10.46
CA GLY A 100 9.68 -9.83 11.75
C GLY A 100 10.28 -8.46 12.08
N ALA A 101 9.85 -7.41 11.39
CA ALA A 101 10.20 -6.02 11.68
C ALA A 101 9.06 -5.30 12.42
N PRO A 102 9.34 -4.18 13.12
CA PRO A 102 8.29 -3.38 13.74
C PRO A 102 7.27 -2.85 12.72
N ALA A 103 6.01 -2.74 13.15
CA ALA A 103 4.98 -2.06 12.38
C ALA A 103 5.37 -0.60 12.11
N GLY A 104 4.96 -0.07 10.95
CA GLY A 104 5.20 1.31 10.53
C GLY A 104 6.62 1.58 9.98
N ALA A 105 7.48 0.58 9.88
CA ALA A 105 8.87 0.72 9.41
C ALA A 105 9.00 0.88 7.88
N GLY A 106 7.91 1.14 7.16
CA GLY A 106 7.90 1.40 5.72
C GLY A 106 8.30 2.84 5.38
N THR A 107 8.89 3.05 4.20
CA THR A 107 9.06 4.40 3.62
C THR A 107 8.23 4.53 2.35
N ILE A 108 7.89 5.76 1.96
CA ILE A 108 7.11 6.02 0.73
C ILE A 108 7.84 5.50 -0.52
N GLY A 109 9.16 5.67 -0.60
CA GLY A 109 9.96 5.11 -1.69
C GLY A 109 9.89 3.60 -1.73
N GLY A 110 9.94 2.93 -0.57
CA GLY A 110 9.79 1.47 -0.49
C GLY A 110 8.40 0.97 -0.86
N VAL A 111 7.35 1.71 -0.48
CA VAL A 111 5.95 1.43 -0.86
C VAL A 111 5.79 1.49 -2.38
N LEU A 112 6.31 2.53 -3.02
CA LEU A 112 6.24 2.71 -4.47
C LEU A 112 7.12 1.70 -5.21
N ALA A 113 8.36 1.48 -4.76
CA ALA A 113 9.30 0.53 -5.36
C ALA A 113 8.77 -0.90 -5.32
N ALA A 114 8.01 -1.29 -4.30
CA ALA A 114 7.35 -2.59 -4.20
C ALA A 114 5.88 -2.58 -4.69
N ASN A 115 5.37 -1.41 -5.15
CA ASN A 115 4.00 -1.19 -5.59
C ASN A 115 2.92 -1.73 -4.60
N LEU A 116 3.14 -1.54 -3.31
CA LEU A 116 2.28 -2.10 -2.25
C LEU A 116 0.90 -1.44 -2.26
N SER A 117 -0.14 -2.25 -2.51
CA SER A 117 -1.52 -1.79 -2.67
C SER A 117 -2.50 -2.73 -1.99
N GLY A 118 -3.29 -2.22 -1.06
CA GLY A 118 -4.19 -2.97 -0.20
C GLY A 118 -5.54 -3.30 -0.85
N PRO A 119 -6.51 -3.76 -0.04
CA PRO A 119 -7.79 -4.28 -0.50
C PRO A 119 -8.61 -3.31 -1.37
N ARG A 120 -8.45 -1.99 -1.20
CA ARG A 120 -9.13 -0.99 -2.04
C ARG A 120 -8.63 -0.93 -3.49
N ARG A 121 -7.55 -1.62 -3.85
CA ARG A 121 -6.93 -1.56 -5.18
C ARG A 121 -7.92 -1.76 -6.32
N ILE A 122 -8.91 -2.64 -6.15
CA ILE A 122 -9.93 -2.94 -7.17
C ILE A 122 -10.77 -1.72 -7.57
N LYS A 123 -10.91 -0.76 -6.66
CA LYS A 123 -11.70 0.47 -6.85
C LYS A 123 -10.83 1.71 -7.02
N ALA A 124 -9.80 1.84 -6.18
CA ALA A 124 -8.99 3.05 -6.06
C ALA A 124 -7.67 2.98 -6.86
N GLY A 125 -7.34 1.85 -7.47
CA GLY A 125 -6.06 1.64 -8.15
C GLY A 125 -4.92 1.28 -7.20
N ALA A 126 -3.78 0.94 -7.77
CA ALA A 126 -2.56 0.56 -7.08
C ALA A 126 -1.68 1.77 -6.75
N ALA A 127 -0.65 1.60 -5.92
CA ALA A 127 0.32 2.66 -5.61
C ALA A 127 0.89 3.32 -6.88
N ARG A 128 1.17 2.53 -7.94
CA ARG A 128 1.59 3.02 -9.27
C ARG A 128 0.61 3.98 -9.95
N ASP A 129 -0.69 3.89 -9.64
CA ASP A 129 -1.73 4.74 -10.23
C ASP A 129 -1.86 6.08 -9.49
N HIS A 130 -1.29 6.15 -8.28
CA HIS A 130 -1.17 7.36 -7.47
C HIS A 130 0.22 7.99 -7.56
N PHE A 131 1.17 7.39 -8.28
CA PHE A 131 2.53 7.89 -8.43
C PHE A 131 2.64 8.92 -9.56
N LEU A 132 2.66 10.20 -9.21
CA LEU A 132 2.55 11.31 -10.18
C LEU A 132 3.89 11.78 -10.71
N GLY A 133 4.95 11.73 -9.90
CA GLY A 133 6.25 12.29 -10.26
C GLY A 133 7.40 11.78 -9.40
N VAL A 134 8.61 11.84 -9.94
CA VAL A 134 9.80 11.30 -9.30
C VAL A 134 11.05 12.10 -9.70
N THR A 135 11.95 12.28 -8.73
CA THR A 135 13.37 12.55 -8.99
C THR A 135 14.14 11.31 -8.55
N ALA A 136 15.00 10.78 -9.44
CA ALA A 136 15.73 9.55 -9.19
C ALA A 136 17.11 9.58 -9.85
N VAL A 137 18.01 8.74 -9.35
CA VAL A 137 19.35 8.50 -9.91
C VAL A 137 19.33 7.17 -10.66
N SER A 138 19.68 7.18 -11.94
CA SER A 138 19.76 5.97 -12.76
C SER A 138 20.97 5.11 -12.38
N GLY A 139 21.02 3.86 -12.84
CA GLY A 139 22.21 3.01 -12.68
C GLY A 139 23.49 3.53 -13.36
N ARG A 140 23.41 4.66 -14.09
CA ARG A 140 24.56 5.37 -14.67
C ARG A 140 25.08 6.51 -13.79
N GLY A 141 24.49 6.73 -12.61
CA GLY A 141 24.84 7.84 -11.72
C GLY A 141 24.23 9.18 -12.15
N GLU A 142 23.28 9.18 -13.08
CA GLU A 142 22.65 10.40 -13.61
C GLU A 142 21.29 10.66 -12.94
N THR A 143 21.11 11.86 -12.39
CA THR A 143 19.81 12.32 -11.91
C THR A 143 18.87 12.61 -13.06
N PHE A 144 17.66 12.08 -12.99
CA PHE A 144 16.56 12.39 -13.90
C PHE A 144 15.28 12.71 -13.15
N LYS A 145 14.38 13.39 -13.85
CA LYS A 145 13.02 13.68 -13.39
C LYS A 145 12.01 13.13 -14.37
N SER A 146 10.90 12.62 -13.85
CA SER A 146 9.77 12.18 -14.66
C SER A 146 8.48 12.45 -13.92
N GLY A 147 7.39 12.59 -14.65
CA GLY A 147 6.10 12.95 -14.08
C GLY A 147 6.08 14.41 -13.60
N GLY A 148 5.19 14.71 -12.67
CA GLY A 148 5.05 16.05 -12.09
C GLY A 148 4.00 16.09 -11.00
N ARG A 149 3.57 17.30 -10.65
CA ARG A 149 2.51 17.53 -9.64
C ARG A 149 1.10 17.48 -10.24
N VAL A 150 1.00 17.35 -11.56
CA VAL A 150 -0.29 17.39 -12.27
C VAL A 150 -0.82 15.99 -12.51
N VAL A 151 -2.13 15.82 -12.33
CA VAL A 151 -2.82 14.53 -12.56
C VAL A 151 -2.80 14.14 -14.04
N LYS A 152 -2.87 15.12 -14.95
CA LYS A 152 -2.76 14.88 -16.39
C LYS A 152 -1.34 15.16 -16.86
N ASN A 153 -0.61 14.08 -17.13
CA ASN A 153 0.71 14.16 -17.72
C ASN A 153 0.72 13.33 -19.02
N VAL A 154 0.57 14.00 -20.15
CA VAL A 154 0.41 13.37 -21.49
C VAL A 154 1.67 13.50 -22.35
N THR A 155 2.78 13.96 -21.78
CA THR A 155 4.04 14.19 -22.49
C THR A 155 5.11 13.23 -22.01
N GLY A 156 5.71 12.49 -22.95
CA GLY A 156 6.81 11.55 -22.68
C GLY A 156 6.36 10.21 -22.12
N TYR A 157 7.35 9.39 -21.73
CA TYR A 157 7.11 8.09 -21.10
C TYR A 157 6.84 8.24 -19.61
N ASP A 158 5.87 7.49 -19.11
CA ASP A 158 5.51 7.43 -17.70
C ASP A 158 6.51 6.55 -16.93
N MET A 159 7.63 7.15 -16.52
CA MET A 159 8.66 6.43 -15.75
C MET A 159 8.17 6.10 -14.34
N CYS A 160 7.18 6.81 -13.80
CA CYS A 160 6.61 6.50 -12.49
C CYS A 160 6.03 5.07 -12.51
N LYS A 161 5.26 4.74 -13.56
CA LYS A 161 4.75 3.38 -13.77
C LYS A 161 5.83 2.32 -13.98
N LEU A 162 6.96 2.68 -14.59
CA LEU A 162 8.10 1.78 -14.79
C LEU A 162 8.84 1.51 -13.47
N LEU A 163 9.04 2.53 -12.65
CA LEU A 163 9.76 2.42 -11.38
C LEU A 163 8.91 1.76 -10.28
N SER A 164 7.58 1.85 -10.36
CA SER A 164 6.70 1.12 -9.46
C SER A 164 6.84 -0.39 -9.63
N GLY A 165 7.16 -1.10 -8.55
CA GLY A 165 7.40 -2.54 -8.59
C GLY A 165 8.80 -2.93 -9.08
N SER A 166 9.70 -1.96 -9.27
CA SER A 166 11.09 -2.23 -9.67
C SER A 166 11.98 -2.72 -8.53
N PHE A 167 11.54 -2.66 -7.27
CA PHE A 167 12.35 -3.01 -6.09
C PHE A 167 13.72 -2.29 -6.03
N GLY A 168 13.83 -1.11 -6.65
CA GLY A 168 15.08 -0.34 -6.70
C GLY A 168 16.11 -0.83 -7.72
N THR A 169 15.78 -1.81 -8.56
CA THR A 169 16.72 -2.38 -9.56
C THR A 169 16.92 -1.49 -10.79
N LEU A 170 16.05 -0.50 -11.00
CA LEU A 170 16.10 0.38 -12.18
C LEU A 170 16.67 1.78 -11.87
N ALA A 171 16.38 2.30 -10.67
CA ALA A 171 16.84 3.61 -10.24
C ALA A 171 16.70 3.76 -8.72
N VAL A 172 17.46 4.69 -8.15
CA VAL A 172 17.35 5.11 -6.75
C VAL A 172 16.45 6.34 -6.68
N MET A 173 15.24 6.21 -6.13
CA MET A 173 14.33 7.34 -5.95
C MET A 173 14.82 8.22 -4.80
N THR A 174 14.91 9.55 -5.01
CA THR A 174 15.28 10.52 -3.97
C THR A 174 14.08 11.30 -3.48
N ASP A 175 13.19 11.69 -4.38
CA ASP A 175 11.96 12.44 -4.12
C ASP A 175 10.82 11.87 -4.95
N VAL A 176 9.64 11.77 -4.35
CA VAL A 176 8.45 11.21 -4.97
C VAL A 176 7.26 12.15 -4.76
N THR A 177 6.39 12.23 -5.76
CA THR A 177 5.14 12.97 -5.74
C THR A 177 4.00 11.98 -5.93
N ILE A 178 3.04 12.01 -5.01
CA ILE A 178 1.86 11.14 -5.02
C ILE A 178 0.59 11.97 -4.99
N LYS A 179 -0.47 11.37 -5.52
CA LYS A 179 -1.83 11.85 -5.34
C LYS A 179 -2.38 11.34 -4.01
N THR A 180 -3.05 12.20 -3.25
CA THR A 180 -3.88 11.83 -2.10
C THR A 180 -5.35 11.80 -2.53
N LEU A 181 -6.24 11.25 -1.70
CA LEU A 181 -7.68 11.35 -1.95
C LEU A 181 -8.43 11.72 -0.67
N PRO A 182 -9.63 12.33 -0.79
CA PRO A 182 -10.50 12.54 0.36
C PRO A 182 -10.82 11.21 1.03
N ARG A 183 -10.75 11.19 2.36
CA ARG A 183 -11.17 10.03 3.16
C ARG A 183 -12.69 9.88 3.10
N CYS A 184 -13.17 8.64 3.03
CA CYS A 184 -14.60 8.37 3.09
C CYS A 184 -15.21 8.81 4.44
N GLU A 185 -16.44 9.32 4.42
CA GLU A 185 -17.15 9.74 5.64
C GLU A 185 -17.42 8.56 6.59
N THR A 186 -17.79 7.40 6.03
CA THR A 186 -18.03 6.18 6.80
C THR A 186 -17.74 4.94 5.94
N GLU A 187 -17.59 3.81 6.62
CA GLU A 187 -17.46 2.48 6.02
C GLU A 187 -18.34 1.46 6.75
N ALA A 188 -18.81 0.46 6.00
CA ALA A 188 -19.51 -0.70 6.54
C ALA A 188 -19.08 -1.94 5.78
N THR A 189 -19.09 -3.09 6.46
CA THR A 189 -18.79 -4.37 5.82
C THR A 189 -19.96 -5.32 5.99
N VAL A 190 -20.42 -5.89 4.87
CA VAL A 190 -21.39 -7.00 4.85
C VAL A 190 -20.59 -8.30 4.78
N ILE A 191 -20.92 -9.26 5.64
CA ILE A 191 -20.24 -10.56 5.67
C ILE A 191 -21.21 -11.70 5.42
N VAL A 192 -20.75 -12.75 4.75
CA VAL A 192 -21.41 -14.07 4.67
C VAL A 192 -20.56 -15.06 5.46
N THR A 193 -21.17 -15.73 6.43
CA THR A 193 -20.46 -16.57 7.40
C THR A 193 -20.71 -18.07 7.15
N GLY A 194 -19.67 -18.89 7.36
CA GLY A 194 -19.74 -20.35 7.27
C GLY A 194 -19.77 -20.91 5.84
N LEU A 195 -19.26 -20.17 4.85
CA LEU A 195 -19.06 -20.71 3.50
C LEU A 195 -17.83 -21.61 3.47
N GLU A 196 -17.95 -22.74 2.79
CA GLU A 196 -16.80 -23.55 2.36
C GLU A 196 -16.00 -22.79 1.28
N ASP A 197 -14.68 -22.99 1.25
CA ASP A 197 -13.74 -22.25 0.39
C ASP A 197 -14.11 -22.31 -1.11
N ASP A 198 -14.69 -23.42 -1.57
CA ASP A 198 -15.11 -23.64 -2.97
C ASP A 198 -16.43 -22.92 -3.33
N ALA A 199 -17.27 -22.61 -2.33
CA ALA A 199 -18.55 -21.92 -2.51
C ALA A 199 -18.44 -20.38 -2.55
N VAL A 200 -17.26 -19.82 -2.27
CA VAL A 200 -17.01 -18.38 -2.12
C VAL A 200 -17.11 -17.60 -3.44
N ALA A 201 -16.79 -18.24 -4.57
CA ALA A 201 -16.69 -17.56 -5.86
C ALA A 201 -18.01 -16.91 -6.30
N ALA A 202 -19.14 -17.59 -6.07
CA ALA A 202 -20.46 -17.11 -6.48
C ALA A 202 -20.91 -15.84 -5.73
N PRO A 203 -20.90 -15.77 -4.37
CA PRO A 203 -21.22 -14.54 -3.66
C PRO A 203 -20.23 -13.41 -3.95
N MET A 204 -18.94 -13.72 -4.16
CA MET A 204 -17.97 -12.70 -4.57
C MET A 204 -18.33 -12.08 -5.93
N ALA A 205 -18.62 -12.90 -6.93
CA ALA A 205 -19.04 -12.42 -8.24
C ALA A 205 -20.33 -11.60 -8.17
N ALA A 206 -21.32 -12.06 -7.40
CA ALA A 206 -22.59 -11.35 -7.22
C ALA A 206 -22.39 -9.98 -6.56
N ALA A 207 -21.62 -9.92 -5.48
CA ALA A 207 -21.33 -8.66 -4.77
C ALA A 207 -20.54 -7.68 -5.64
N MET A 208 -19.46 -8.14 -6.28
CA MET A 208 -18.58 -7.31 -7.10
C MET A 208 -19.22 -6.86 -8.41
N GLY A 209 -20.14 -7.64 -8.97
CA GLY A 209 -20.93 -7.28 -10.16
C GLY A 209 -22.17 -6.44 -9.88
N SER A 210 -22.46 -6.16 -8.60
CA SER A 210 -23.64 -5.39 -8.20
C SER A 210 -23.44 -3.87 -8.38
N SER A 211 -24.54 -3.13 -8.31
CA SER A 211 -24.53 -1.66 -8.23
C SER A 211 -24.14 -1.12 -6.85
N CYS A 212 -23.76 -1.99 -5.89
CA CYS A 212 -23.40 -1.58 -4.54
C CYS A 212 -21.99 -0.97 -4.44
N ASP A 213 -21.20 -0.95 -5.51
CA ASP A 213 -19.88 -0.28 -5.55
C ASP A 213 -18.98 -0.72 -4.38
N VAL A 214 -18.81 -2.05 -4.30
CA VAL A 214 -18.00 -2.74 -3.29
C VAL A 214 -16.54 -2.30 -3.44
N SER A 215 -15.97 -1.75 -2.37
CA SER A 215 -14.62 -1.20 -2.38
C SER A 215 -13.54 -2.19 -1.96
N GLY A 216 -13.91 -3.39 -1.54
CA GLY A 216 -13.00 -4.48 -1.18
C GLY A 216 -13.78 -5.77 -0.99
N ALA A 217 -13.19 -6.90 -1.39
CA ALA A 217 -13.72 -8.24 -1.13
C ALA A 217 -12.60 -9.14 -0.59
N ALA A 218 -12.89 -9.93 0.44
CA ALA A 218 -11.93 -10.85 1.05
C ALA A 218 -12.63 -12.09 1.57
N HIS A 219 -11.93 -13.22 1.57
CA HIS A 219 -12.36 -14.44 2.24
C HIS A 219 -11.35 -14.81 3.31
N VAL A 220 -11.84 -15.02 4.52
CA VAL A 220 -11.08 -15.48 5.68
C VAL A 220 -11.54 -16.91 5.97
N PRO A 221 -10.72 -17.93 5.70
CA PRO A 221 -11.05 -19.31 6.01
C PRO A 221 -11.26 -19.52 7.51
N GLY A 222 -12.09 -20.49 7.90
CA GLY A 222 -12.43 -20.75 9.30
C GLY A 222 -11.20 -21.00 10.19
N HIS A 223 -10.17 -21.68 9.68
CA HIS A 223 -8.94 -21.96 10.42
C HIS A 223 -8.04 -20.72 10.64
N VAL A 224 -8.31 -19.60 9.95
CA VAL A 224 -7.60 -18.32 10.10
C VAL A 224 -8.45 -17.29 10.86
N ALA A 225 -9.78 -17.44 10.86
CA ALA A 225 -10.73 -16.47 11.42
C ALA A 225 -10.40 -16.06 12.87
N GLY A 226 -9.97 -17.01 13.72
CA GLY A 226 -9.59 -16.72 15.11
C GLY A 226 -8.37 -15.83 15.29
N ARG A 227 -7.64 -15.51 14.22
CA ARG A 227 -6.51 -14.56 14.22
C ARG A 227 -6.92 -13.13 13.88
N PHE A 228 -8.19 -12.90 13.54
CA PHE A 228 -8.74 -11.57 13.31
C PHE A 228 -9.52 -11.08 14.53
N GLU A 229 -9.34 -9.80 14.88
CA GLU A 229 -10.11 -9.17 15.96
C GLU A 229 -11.59 -9.06 15.56
N GLY A 230 -12.49 -9.56 16.42
CA GLY A 230 -13.93 -9.38 16.27
C GLY A 230 -14.62 -10.33 15.30
N LEU A 231 -13.93 -11.36 14.78
CA LEU A 231 -14.56 -12.47 14.07
C LEU A 231 -14.79 -13.68 14.98
N ASP A 232 -15.77 -14.52 14.62
CA ASP A 232 -15.96 -15.84 15.24
C ASP A 232 -14.80 -16.77 14.85
N PRO A 233 -14.04 -17.33 15.82
CA PRO A 233 -12.86 -18.12 15.53
C PRO A 233 -13.14 -19.45 14.81
N ALA A 234 -14.39 -19.92 14.78
CA ALA A 234 -14.75 -21.20 14.18
C ALA A 234 -15.42 -21.08 12.81
N ARG A 235 -15.68 -19.85 12.31
CA ARG A 235 -16.50 -19.65 11.10
C ARG A 235 -15.71 -18.91 10.04
N ALA A 236 -15.71 -19.46 8.82
CA ALA A 236 -15.21 -18.75 7.66
C ALA A 236 -16.04 -17.49 7.40
N VAL A 237 -15.40 -16.43 6.90
CA VAL A 237 -16.03 -15.12 6.68
C VAL A 237 -15.69 -14.63 5.28
N THR A 238 -16.70 -14.41 4.46
CA THR A 238 -16.57 -13.70 3.17
C THR A 238 -17.07 -12.27 3.34
N ALA A 239 -16.20 -11.30 3.21
CA ALA A 239 -16.43 -9.90 3.56
C ALA A 239 -16.43 -8.97 2.35
N PHE A 240 -17.34 -8.00 2.36
CA PHE A 240 -17.53 -7.00 1.30
C PHE A 240 -17.60 -5.59 1.88
N ARG A 241 -16.63 -4.73 1.57
CA ARG A 241 -16.56 -3.35 2.07
C ARG A 241 -17.39 -2.39 1.24
N LEU A 242 -18.06 -1.47 1.91
CA LEU A 242 -18.76 -0.33 1.36
C LEU A 242 -18.23 0.95 2.01
N GLU A 243 -17.93 1.95 1.19
CA GLU A 243 -17.38 3.24 1.65
C GLU A 243 -18.11 4.39 0.97
N GLY A 244 -18.23 5.52 1.67
CA GLY A 244 -18.80 6.76 1.14
C GLY A 244 -19.56 7.55 2.19
N VAL A 245 -20.57 8.31 1.74
CA VAL A 245 -21.46 9.08 2.62
C VAL A 245 -22.49 8.20 3.30
N LYS A 246 -22.89 8.55 4.53
CA LYS A 246 -23.75 7.70 5.38
C LYS A 246 -25.05 7.21 4.71
N PRO A 247 -25.86 8.05 4.03
CA PRO A 247 -27.10 7.58 3.42
C PRO A 247 -26.87 6.56 2.29
N SER A 248 -25.81 6.78 1.50
CA SER A 248 -25.42 5.89 0.41
C SER A 248 -24.92 4.54 0.92
N VAL A 249 -24.03 4.56 1.94
CA VAL A 249 -23.51 3.33 2.54
C VAL A 249 -24.64 2.53 3.19
N LYS A 250 -25.56 3.19 3.91
CA LYS A 250 -26.73 2.51 4.50
C LYS A 250 -27.58 1.81 3.44
N HIS A 251 -27.97 2.53 2.38
CA HIS A 251 -28.78 1.95 1.31
C HIS A 251 -28.08 0.78 0.61
N ARG A 252 -26.81 0.95 0.21
CA ARG A 252 -26.04 -0.09 -0.48
C ARG A 252 -25.80 -1.30 0.42
N LYS A 253 -25.62 -1.10 1.73
CA LYS A 253 -25.52 -2.20 2.71
C LYS A 253 -26.79 -3.02 2.76
N ASP A 254 -27.96 -2.39 2.79
CA ASP A 254 -29.24 -3.08 2.84
C ASP A 254 -29.50 -3.88 1.56
N VAL A 255 -29.22 -3.29 0.39
CA VAL A 255 -29.30 -3.96 -0.93
C VAL A 255 -28.31 -5.14 -1.01
N LEU A 256 -27.05 -4.93 -0.64
CA LEU A 256 -26.02 -5.96 -0.68
C LEU A 256 -26.35 -7.11 0.29
N SER A 257 -26.86 -6.79 1.48
CA SER A 257 -27.28 -7.80 2.44
C SER A 257 -28.41 -8.68 1.89
N ALA A 258 -29.40 -8.07 1.22
CA ALA A 258 -30.49 -8.82 0.58
C ALA A 258 -29.99 -9.68 -0.59
N LEU A 259 -29.09 -9.15 -1.42
CA LEU A 259 -28.46 -9.86 -2.53
C LEU A 259 -27.68 -11.10 -2.05
N LEU A 260 -27.06 -11.04 -0.87
CA LEU A 260 -26.21 -12.09 -0.35
C LEU A 260 -26.94 -13.19 0.42
N LYS A 261 -28.19 -12.97 0.83
CA LYS A 261 -29.01 -13.96 1.58
C LYS A 261 -29.09 -15.35 0.95
N PRO A 262 -29.21 -15.50 -0.40
CA PRO A 262 -29.26 -16.82 -1.00
C PRO A 262 -27.98 -17.65 -0.84
N PHE A 263 -26.85 -17.01 -0.53
CA PHE A 263 -25.56 -17.69 -0.40
C PHE A 263 -25.27 -18.18 1.03
N GLY A 264 -25.88 -17.59 2.08
CA GLY A 264 -25.63 -18.01 3.46
C GLY A 264 -26.12 -17.02 4.51
N ALA A 265 -25.65 -17.22 5.75
CA ALA A 265 -25.94 -16.32 6.86
C ALA A 265 -25.24 -14.97 6.67
N VAL A 266 -26.03 -13.89 6.59
CA VAL A 266 -25.53 -12.53 6.34
C VAL A 266 -25.54 -11.71 7.63
N GLU A 267 -24.41 -11.11 7.94
CA GLU A 267 -24.23 -10.21 9.08
C GLU A 267 -23.56 -8.91 8.62
N THR A 268 -23.60 -7.87 9.46
CA THR A 268 -22.95 -6.58 9.16
C THR A 268 -22.03 -6.16 10.29
N LEU A 269 -20.81 -5.76 9.95
CA LEU A 269 -19.84 -5.26 10.91
C LEU A 269 -20.07 -3.78 11.21
N THR A 270 -19.80 -3.38 12.46
CA THR A 270 -19.68 -1.97 12.81
C THR A 270 -18.50 -1.31 12.10
N GLU A 271 -18.46 0.02 12.05
CA GLU A 271 -17.35 0.74 11.42
C GLU A 271 -15.99 0.37 12.04
N LYS A 272 -15.92 0.24 13.36
CA LYS A 272 -14.68 -0.17 14.06
C LYS A 272 -14.24 -1.58 13.65
N GLN A 273 -15.15 -2.54 13.63
CA GLN A 273 -14.86 -3.92 13.23
C GLN A 273 -14.48 -4.01 11.74
N SER A 274 -15.14 -3.22 10.88
CA SER A 274 -14.81 -3.10 9.47
C SER A 274 -13.34 -2.66 9.31
N ARG A 275 -12.94 -1.56 9.97
CA ARG A 275 -11.56 -1.05 9.89
C ARG A 275 -10.53 -2.07 10.37
N ALA A 276 -10.81 -2.75 11.49
CA ALA A 276 -9.92 -3.77 12.03
C ALA A 276 -9.76 -4.97 11.08
N LEU A 277 -10.86 -5.46 10.50
CA LEU A 277 -10.84 -6.55 9.52
C LEU A 277 -10.00 -6.18 8.30
N TRP A 278 -10.26 -5.02 7.69
CA TRP A 278 -9.56 -4.61 6.48
C TRP A 278 -8.09 -4.27 6.72
N GLN A 279 -7.75 -3.74 7.90
CA GLN A 279 -6.34 -3.63 8.31
C GLN A 279 -5.69 -5.00 8.43
N GLY A 280 -6.35 -5.98 9.06
CA GLY A 280 -5.85 -7.35 9.18
C GLY A 280 -5.61 -8.02 7.83
N VAL A 281 -6.53 -7.81 6.88
CA VAL A 281 -6.40 -8.32 5.50
C VAL A 281 -5.26 -7.60 4.78
N ARG A 282 -5.20 -6.27 4.87
CA ARG A 282 -4.17 -5.43 4.23
C ARG A 282 -2.77 -5.82 4.71
N ASP A 283 -2.56 -5.91 6.01
CA ASP A 283 -1.23 -6.09 6.60
C ASP A 283 -0.87 -7.57 6.79
N ALA A 284 -1.73 -8.48 6.32
CA ALA A 284 -1.59 -9.93 6.47
C ALA A 284 -1.30 -10.35 7.93
N LEU A 285 -1.92 -9.65 8.90
CA LEU A 285 -1.69 -9.83 10.33
C LEU A 285 -1.83 -11.28 10.81
N PRO A 286 -2.76 -12.11 10.30
CA PRO A 286 -2.85 -13.52 10.70
C PRO A 286 -1.57 -14.33 10.45
N PHE A 287 -0.70 -13.88 9.55
CA PHE A 287 0.55 -14.54 9.19
C PHE A 287 1.77 -13.85 9.81
N ALA A 288 1.59 -12.70 10.48
CA ALA A 288 2.66 -12.10 11.25
C ALA A 288 3.10 -13.07 12.35
N ALA A 289 4.42 -13.27 12.47
CA ALA A 289 4.98 -14.20 13.44
C ALA A 289 4.53 -13.79 14.84
N ALA A 290 3.65 -14.58 15.44
CA ALA A 290 3.25 -14.43 16.83
C ALA A 290 4.19 -15.23 17.73
N GLY A 291 5.49 -14.92 17.69
CA GLY A 291 6.52 -15.67 18.43
C GLY A 291 6.82 -17.05 17.84
#